data_AF-A0A1V6CN87-F1
#
_entry.id   AF-A0A1V6CN87-F1
#
_cell.length_a   1.000
_cell.length_b   1.000
_cell.length_c   1.000
_cell.angle_alpha   90.00
_cell.angle_beta   90.00
_cell.angle_gamma   90.00
#
_symmetry.space_group_name_H-M   'P 1'
#
loop_
_entity.id
_entity.type
_entity.pdbx_description
1 polymer ?
#
loop_
_entity_poly.entity_id
_entity_poly.type
_entity_poly.pdbx_seq_one_letter_code
_entity_poly.pdbx_strand_id
1 'polypeptide(L)'
;MYITSFAHREELFQMVQRWFCNQLEPTDGHRVTKILICDGFILGETLNDLVRLLISTFSDETYRTQRLHFKGELRDIICQSSHARNDRTTELIESYKNNPDFYFTEAPIDGSAYLDTMARLLAVYRIKRPRRIAEKANRYIANHIFRMVQNRARQMAEERAQQIGVSLEHLLTTEEDMEREFTLAEEMIAGAFRQGYARFEKPAVTINDVGGIKYIANEESLHAIENFFLTHPDFKVFERSEHTGNYRAKSLILEVPWDKEKVCRSYLETHAWKKYLKRGIAEAELQKGLEHLVEDAEPRICIEVTLTTFDDLVESEFGRGIHEERIITQRGQPVYVGHIPLNVGFLVEYLFAVAVSPRIHIDRLPIKLWGRYLPDTISYHIRQLYYLPEHDALY
;
A
#
# COMPACT_ATOMS: atom_id res chain seq x y z
N MET A 1 10.71 4.34 -0.67
CA MET A 1 9.31 3.97 -0.93
C MET A 1 8.67 5.13 -1.67
N TYR A 2 8.15 4.91 -2.88
CA TYR A 2 7.53 5.95 -3.71
C TYR A 2 6.05 5.59 -3.92
N ILE A 3 5.13 6.34 -3.30
CA ILE A 3 3.69 6.00 -3.31
C ILE A 3 2.99 6.89 -4.33
N THR A 4 2.61 6.37 -5.49
CA THR A 4 2.03 7.22 -6.54
C THR A 4 0.59 7.67 -6.26
N SER A 5 -0.11 6.99 -5.35
CA SER A 5 -1.42 7.45 -4.83
C SER A 5 -1.33 8.67 -3.91
N PHE A 6 -0.12 9.12 -3.55
CA PHE A 6 0.11 10.25 -2.66
C PHE A 6 0.53 11.48 -3.47
N ALA A 7 -0.01 12.64 -3.13
CA ALA A 7 0.33 13.90 -3.80
C ALA A 7 1.71 14.41 -3.33
N HIS A 8 2.14 14.09 -2.10
CA HIS A 8 3.45 14.44 -1.55
C HIS A 8 4.49 13.31 -1.72
N ARG A 9 4.33 12.47 -2.74
CA ARG A 9 5.15 11.27 -2.96
C ARG A 9 6.65 11.51 -3.09
N GLU A 10 7.05 12.64 -3.68
CA GLU A 10 8.47 13.02 -3.82
C GLU A 10 9.10 13.31 -2.47
N GLU A 11 8.43 14.13 -1.67
CA GLU A 11 8.89 14.48 -0.33
C GLU A 11 8.96 13.27 0.59
N LEU A 12 7.89 12.45 0.61
CA LEU A 12 7.88 11.21 1.40
C LEU A 12 9.00 10.27 0.97
N PHE A 13 9.25 10.15 -0.33
CA PHE A 13 10.33 9.32 -0.85
C PHE A 13 11.70 9.81 -0.37
N GLN A 14 11.98 11.11 -0.49
CA GLN A 14 13.24 11.70 -0.02
C GLN A 14 13.42 11.52 1.49
N MET A 15 12.37 11.75 2.29
CA MET A 15 12.41 11.53 3.74
C MET A 15 12.75 10.08 4.09
N VAL A 16 12.07 9.12 3.46
CA VAL A 16 12.35 7.69 3.66
C VAL A 16 13.79 7.34 3.28
N GLN A 17 14.35 7.93 2.21
CA GLN A 17 15.76 7.71 1.84
C GLN A 17 16.73 8.24 2.89
N ARG A 18 16.47 9.43 3.46
CA ARG A 18 17.26 9.97 4.58
C ARG A 18 17.20 9.06 5.79
N TRP A 19 15.99 8.58 6.14
CA TRP A 19 15.80 7.68 7.28
C TRP A 19 16.58 6.38 7.13
N PHE A 20 16.61 5.78 5.94
CA PHE A 20 17.44 4.59 5.68
C PHE A 20 18.94 4.82 5.90
N CYS A 21 19.40 6.06 5.78
CA CYS A 21 20.77 6.48 6.04
C CYS A 21 20.97 6.99 7.49
N ASN A 22 20.00 6.78 8.38
CA ASN A 22 19.99 7.31 9.75
C ASN A 22 20.11 8.85 9.81
N GLN A 23 19.57 9.55 8.82
CA GLN A 23 19.52 11.01 8.76
C GLN A 23 18.10 11.46 9.11
N LEU A 24 17.88 11.75 10.39
CA LEU A 24 16.60 12.25 10.91
C LEU A 24 16.66 13.76 11.01
N GLU A 25 15.67 14.44 10.44
CA GLU A 25 15.48 15.87 10.64
C GLU A 25 14.49 16.14 11.79
N PRO A 26 14.66 17.23 12.57
CA PRO A 26 13.81 17.52 13.74
C PRO A 26 12.31 17.61 13.42
N THR A 27 11.96 17.95 12.18
CA THR A 27 10.58 18.14 11.71
C THR A 27 9.99 16.93 11.00
N ASP A 28 10.76 15.86 10.76
CA ASP A 28 10.31 14.73 9.94
C ASP A 28 9.02 14.11 10.49
N GLY A 29 8.94 13.89 11.81
CA GLY A 29 7.75 13.30 12.43
C GLY A 29 6.49 14.17 12.30
N HIS A 30 6.64 15.49 12.39
CA HIS A 30 5.54 16.43 12.13
C HIS A 30 5.14 16.43 10.66
N ARG A 31 6.13 16.43 9.76
CA ARG A 31 5.88 16.51 8.33
C ARG A 31 5.26 15.24 7.77
N VAL A 32 5.75 14.06 8.16
CA VAL A 32 5.14 12.78 7.74
C VAL A 32 3.70 12.65 8.22
N THR A 33 3.40 13.16 9.41
CA THR A 33 2.03 13.21 9.94
C THR A 33 1.13 14.08 9.07
N LYS A 34 1.58 15.30 8.72
CA LYS A 34 0.87 16.20 7.81
C LYS A 34 0.66 15.59 6.43
N ILE A 35 1.69 14.95 5.86
CA ILE A 35 1.60 14.22 4.58
C ILE A 35 0.50 13.15 4.65
N LEU A 36 0.51 12.29 5.67
CA LEU A 36 -0.48 11.20 5.78
C LEU A 36 -1.91 11.69 6.01
N ILE A 37 -2.09 12.82 6.69
CA ILE A 37 -3.40 13.45 6.84
C ILE A 37 -3.88 14.00 5.50
N CYS A 38 -3.04 14.80 4.84
CA CYS A 38 -3.37 15.46 3.58
C CYS A 38 -3.59 14.46 2.45
N ASP A 39 -2.64 13.57 2.19
CA ASP A 39 -2.70 12.60 1.11
C ASP A 39 -3.77 11.54 1.35
N GLY A 40 -4.02 11.16 2.61
CA GLY A 40 -5.13 10.28 2.96
C GLY A 40 -6.49 10.90 2.64
N PHE A 41 -6.63 12.22 2.85
CA PHE A 41 -7.85 12.94 2.54
C PHE A 41 -8.03 13.17 1.03
N ILE A 42 -6.98 13.62 0.34
CA ILE A 42 -6.96 13.74 -1.14
C ILE A 42 -7.36 12.40 -1.77
N LEU A 43 -6.71 11.31 -1.38
CA LEU A 43 -7.00 9.98 -1.93
C LEU A 43 -8.46 9.57 -1.70
N GLY A 44 -9.00 9.83 -0.50
CA GLY A 44 -10.40 9.51 -0.19
C GLY A 44 -11.40 10.28 -1.05
N GLU A 45 -11.21 11.58 -1.21
CA GLU A 45 -12.07 12.42 -2.06
C GLU A 45 -11.95 12.02 -3.54
N THR A 46 -10.74 11.80 -4.05
CA THR A 46 -10.52 11.38 -5.44
C THR A 46 -11.12 10.01 -5.74
N LEU A 47 -11.03 9.05 -4.81
CA LEU A 47 -11.68 7.74 -4.97
C LEU A 47 -13.21 7.87 -5.01
N ASN A 48 -13.79 8.69 -4.13
CA ASN A 48 -15.22 8.97 -4.13
C ASN A 48 -15.63 9.60 -5.47
N ASP A 49 -14.95 10.66 -5.90
CA ASP A 49 -15.24 11.36 -7.15
C ASP A 49 -15.15 10.46 -8.38
N LEU A 50 -14.13 9.61 -8.45
CA LEU A 50 -13.98 8.67 -9.56
C LEU A 50 -15.11 7.63 -9.58
N VAL A 51 -15.52 7.10 -8.42
CA VAL A 51 -16.69 6.20 -8.37
C VAL A 51 -17.96 6.93 -8.80
N ARG A 52 -18.17 8.17 -8.34
CA ARG A 52 -19.34 8.97 -8.74
C ARG A 52 -19.38 9.20 -10.24
N LEU A 53 -18.24 9.57 -10.83
CA LEU A 53 -18.11 9.74 -12.27
C LEU A 53 -18.46 8.47 -13.03
N LEU A 54 -17.94 7.32 -12.59
CA LEU A 54 -18.23 6.03 -13.21
C LEU A 54 -19.72 5.70 -13.14
N ILE A 55 -20.32 5.82 -11.96
CA ILE A 55 -21.75 5.54 -11.80
C ILE A 55 -22.56 6.48 -12.68
N SER A 56 -22.34 7.81 -12.62
CA SER A 56 -23.13 8.76 -13.42
C SER A 56 -22.94 8.64 -14.94
N THR A 57 -21.84 8.03 -15.39
CA THR A 57 -21.54 7.87 -16.82
C THR A 57 -22.12 6.56 -17.36
N PHE A 58 -22.15 5.50 -16.56
CA PHE A 58 -22.48 4.14 -17.00
C PHE A 58 -23.73 3.55 -16.33
N SER A 59 -24.39 4.31 -15.46
CA SER A 59 -25.61 3.92 -14.76
C SER A 59 -26.49 5.13 -14.51
N ASP A 60 -27.78 5.01 -14.84
CA ASP A 60 -28.79 6.04 -14.52
C ASP A 60 -29.35 5.88 -13.08
N GLU A 61 -28.80 4.96 -12.29
CA GLU A 61 -29.35 4.58 -11.01
C GLU A 61 -28.88 5.50 -9.88
N THR A 62 -29.82 5.92 -9.04
CA THR A 62 -29.48 6.55 -7.77
C THR A 62 -28.83 5.53 -6.84
N TYR A 63 -27.78 5.94 -6.14
CA TYR A 63 -27.06 5.07 -5.21
C TYR A 63 -27.02 5.64 -3.79
N ARG A 64 -26.85 4.75 -2.82
CA ARG A 64 -26.47 5.07 -1.44
C ARG A 64 -25.05 4.59 -1.19
N THR A 65 -24.33 5.31 -0.33
CA THR A 65 -22.99 4.95 0.10
C THR A 65 -23.03 4.36 1.51
N GLN A 66 -22.31 3.27 1.74
CA GLN A 66 -22.15 2.64 3.04
C GLN A 66 -20.67 2.53 3.39
N ARG A 67 -20.28 3.08 4.54
CA ARG A 67 -18.91 3.00 5.06
C ARG A 67 -18.59 1.55 5.46
N LEU A 68 -17.37 1.11 5.18
CA LEU A 68 -16.86 -0.21 5.56
C LEU A 68 -15.69 -0.07 6.53
N HIS A 69 -15.74 -0.86 7.59
CA HIS A 69 -14.75 -0.99 8.67
C HIS A 69 -14.11 -2.37 8.71
N PHE A 70 -14.88 -3.41 8.38
CA PHE A 70 -14.47 -4.80 8.36
C PHE A 70 -14.84 -5.49 7.03
N LYS A 71 -14.10 -6.53 6.71
CA LYS A 71 -14.34 -7.34 5.52
C LYS A 71 -15.65 -8.12 5.60
N GLY A 72 -16.10 -8.49 6.80
CA GLY A 72 -17.41 -9.09 7.04
C GLY A 72 -18.55 -8.23 6.49
N GLU A 73 -18.51 -6.91 6.73
CA GLU A 73 -19.57 -6.00 6.24
C GLU A 73 -19.66 -5.99 4.70
N LEU A 74 -18.52 -6.04 4.00
CA LEU A 74 -18.52 -6.17 2.54
C LEU A 74 -19.09 -7.52 2.08
N ARG A 75 -18.70 -8.60 2.76
CA ARG A 75 -19.18 -9.95 2.46
C ARG A 75 -20.69 -10.06 2.68
N ASP A 76 -21.21 -9.49 3.75
CA ASP A 76 -22.65 -9.41 4.03
C ASP A 76 -23.40 -8.64 2.93
N ILE A 77 -22.86 -7.51 2.47
CA ILE A 77 -23.41 -6.76 1.35
C ILE A 77 -23.45 -7.62 0.08
N ILE A 78 -22.38 -8.35 -0.23
CA ILE A 78 -22.35 -9.25 -1.40
C ILE A 78 -23.43 -10.33 -1.25
N CYS A 79 -23.58 -10.93 -0.07
CA CYS A 79 -24.59 -11.96 0.18
C CYS A 79 -26.04 -11.46 0.10
N GLN A 80 -26.27 -10.18 0.42
CA GLN A 80 -27.59 -9.54 0.35
C GLN A 80 -27.88 -8.94 -1.03
N SER A 81 -26.86 -8.76 -1.87
CA SER A 81 -26.99 -8.16 -3.19
C SER A 81 -27.98 -8.91 -4.08
N SER A 82 -28.88 -8.16 -4.73
CA SER A 82 -29.94 -8.71 -5.59
C SER A 82 -29.48 -9.00 -7.03
N HIS A 83 -28.18 -9.18 -7.24
CA HIS A 83 -27.63 -9.62 -8.53
C HIS A 83 -28.11 -11.05 -8.85
N ALA A 84 -28.31 -11.35 -10.14
CA ALA A 84 -28.61 -12.70 -10.59
C ALA A 84 -27.47 -13.65 -10.17
N ARG A 85 -27.83 -14.85 -9.71
CA ARG A 85 -26.87 -15.82 -9.18
C ARG A 85 -26.91 -17.09 -10.01
N ASN A 86 -25.73 -17.60 -10.33
CA ASN A 86 -25.59 -18.96 -10.83
C ASN A 86 -25.45 -19.96 -9.66
N ASP A 87 -25.45 -21.26 -9.95
CA ASP A 87 -25.36 -22.32 -8.93
C ASP A 87 -24.09 -22.19 -8.09
N ARG A 88 -22.96 -21.86 -8.74
CA ARG A 88 -21.66 -21.69 -8.07
C ARG A 88 -21.67 -20.52 -7.09
N THR A 89 -22.25 -19.40 -7.47
CA THR A 89 -22.38 -18.20 -6.62
C THR A 89 -23.26 -18.50 -5.42
N THR A 90 -24.33 -19.27 -5.62
CA THR A 90 -25.22 -19.69 -4.55
C THR A 90 -24.49 -20.59 -3.54
N GLU A 91 -23.78 -21.61 -4.03
CA GLU A 91 -22.96 -22.53 -3.22
C GLU A 91 -21.94 -21.78 -2.34
N LEU A 92 -21.23 -20.80 -2.91
CA LEU A 92 -20.22 -20.01 -2.19
C LEU A 92 -20.82 -19.11 -1.11
N ILE A 93 -21.93 -18.45 -1.42
CA ILE A 93 -22.65 -17.61 -0.47
C ILE A 93 -23.21 -18.47 0.69
N GLU A 94 -23.71 -19.67 0.39
CA GLU A 94 -24.18 -20.61 1.42
C GLU A 94 -23.02 -21.10 2.29
N SER A 95 -21.88 -21.42 1.68
CA SER A 95 -20.66 -21.82 2.39
C SER A 95 -20.19 -20.74 3.37
N TYR A 96 -20.21 -19.46 2.94
CA TYR A 96 -19.94 -18.33 3.82
C TYR A 96 -20.94 -18.22 4.96
N LYS A 97 -22.25 -18.29 4.68
CA LYS A 97 -23.29 -18.19 5.71
C LYS A 97 -23.19 -19.31 6.76
N ASN A 98 -22.76 -20.50 6.36
CA ASN A 98 -22.60 -21.64 7.25
C ASN A 98 -21.36 -21.55 8.15
N ASN A 99 -20.31 -20.85 7.71
CA ASN A 99 -19.09 -20.65 8.50
C ASN A 99 -18.41 -19.31 8.17
N PRO A 100 -18.95 -18.17 8.65
CA PRO A 100 -18.41 -16.85 8.30
C PRO A 100 -16.95 -16.66 8.75
N ASP A 101 -16.57 -17.22 9.90
CA ASP A 101 -15.24 -17.05 10.51
C ASP A 101 -14.10 -17.57 9.64
N PHE A 102 -14.38 -18.56 8.78
CA PHE A 102 -13.41 -19.06 7.79
C PHE A 102 -12.99 -17.96 6.79
N TYR A 103 -13.85 -16.96 6.57
CA TYR A 103 -13.68 -15.94 5.55
C TYR A 103 -13.31 -14.60 6.19
N PHE A 104 -12.30 -14.56 7.06
CA PHE A 104 -11.60 -13.34 7.49
C PHE A 104 -12.52 -12.13 7.80
N THR A 105 -13.65 -12.35 8.48
CA THR A 105 -14.69 -11.33 8.72
C THR A 105 -14.14 -10.13 9.48
N GLU A 106 -13.31 -10.38 10.48
CA GLU A 106 -12.65 -9.37 11.32
C GLU A 106 -11.48 -8.65 10.64
N ALA A 107 -11.13 -9.02 9.40
CA ALA A 107 -10.06 -8.35 8.67
C ALA A 107 -10.46 -6.89 8.38
N PRO A 108 -9.70 -5.90 8.83
CA PRO A 108 -10.25 -4.57 8.92
C PRO A 108 -9.94 -3.81 7.61
N ILE A 109 -10.95 -3.11 7.07
CA ILE A 109 -10.92 -2.36 5.80
C ILE A 109 -11.13 -0.86 6.06
N ASP A 110 -10.65 -0.02 5.15
CA ASP A 110 -11.01 1.39 5.11
C ASP A 110 -11.55 1.65 3.70
N GLY A 111 -12.85 1.85 3.57
CA GLY A 111 -13.49 1.94 2.27
C GLY A 111 -14.96 2.29 2.36
N SER A 112 -15.61 2.33 1.20
CA SER A 112 -17.06 2.51 1.11
C SER A 112 -17.63 1.69 -0.04
N ALA A 113 -18.79 1.09 0.19
CA ALA A 113 -19.59 0.40 -0.81
C ALA A 113 -20.66 1.34 -1.38
N TYR A 114 -20.99 1.16 -2.65
CA TYR A 114 -22.00 1.91 -3.39
C TYR A 114 -23.08 0.94 -3.84
N LEU A 115 -24.30 1.21 -3.39
CA LEU A 115 -25.44 0.32 -3.56
C LEU A 115 -26.53 1.06 -4.29
N ASP A 116 -27.14 0.45 -5.29
CA ASP A 116 -28.30 1.02 -5.96
C ASP A 116 -29.58 0.96 -5.09
N THR A 117 -30.71 1.36 -5.67
CA THR A 117 -32.03 1.28 -5.02
C THR A 117 -32.52 -0.14 -4.76
N MET A 118 -32.00 -1.14 -5.48
CA MET A 118 -32.30 -2.55 -5.29
C MET A 118 -31.31 -3.25 -4.34
N ALA A 119 -30.41 -2.49 -3.71
CA ALA A 119 -29.31 -2.99 -2.90
C ALA A 119 -28.31 -3.89 -3.65
N ARG A 120 -28.19 -3.74 -4.98
CA ARG A 120 -27.09 -4.32 -5.75
C ARG A 120 -25.83 -3.53 -5.52
N LEU A 121 -24.73 -4.24 -5.29
CA LEU A 121 -23.40 -3.64 -5.17
C LEU A 121 -22.91 -3.18 -6.55
N LEU A 122 -22.70 -1.88 -6.71
CA LEU A 122 -22.21 -1.24 -7.94
C LEU A 122 -20.69 -1.05 -7.92
N ALA A 123 -20.15 -0.61 -6.78
CA ALA A 123 -18.72 -0.38 -6.63
C ALA A 123 -18.32 -0.47 -5.15
N VAL A 124 -17.04 -0.74 -4.92
CA VAL A 124 -16.40 -0.54 -3.63
C VAL A 124 -15.06 0.14 -3.85
N TYR A 125 -14.75 1.18 -3.09
CA TYR A 125 -13.38 1.66 -3.00
C TYR A 125 -12.78 1.30 -1.65
N ARG A 126 -11.46 1.16 -1.62
CA ARG A 126 -10.68 0.95 -0.42
C ARG A 126 -9.37 1.75 -0.44
N ILE A 127 -8.91 2.10 0.75
CA ILE A 127 -7.59 2.67 1.01
C ILE A 127 -6.79 1.65 1.82
N LYS A 128 -5.58 1.33 1.38
CA LYS A 128 -4.68 0.47 2.14
C LYS A 128 -4.25 1.15 3.41
N ARG A 129 -4.35 0.41 4.52
CA ARG A 129 -3.91 0.87 5.83
C ARG A 129 -2.39 1.06 5.86
N PRO A 130 -1.85 1.99 6.67
CA PRO A 130 -0.42 2.25 6.79
C PRO A 130 0.43 0.98 7.00
N ARG A 131 0.01 0.08 7.89
CA ARG A 131 0.69 -1.21 8.11
C ARG A 131 0.80 -2.05 6.83
N ARG A 132 -0.26 -2.09 6.02
CA ARG A 132 -0.27 -2.84 4.76
C ARG A 132 0.59 -2.19 3.69
N ILE A 133 0.69 -0.85 3.69
CA ILE A 133 1.63 -0.12 2.85
C ILE A 133 3.07 -0.43 3.29
N ALA A 134 3.35 -0.43 4.59
CA ALA A 134 4.67 -0.77 5.14
C ALA A 134 5.13 -2.17 4.72
N GLU A 135 4.25 -3.17 4.86
CA GLU A 135 4.53 -4.54 4.39
C GLU A 135 4.84 -4.59 2.89
N LYS A 136 4.04 -3.89 2.08
CA LYS A 136 4.23 -3.85 0.62
C LYS A 136 5.55 -3.16 0.28
N ALA A 137 5.86 -2.03 0.91
CA ALA A 137 7.11 -1.30 0.76
C ALA A 137 8.31 -2.15 1.16
N ASN A 138 8.23 -2.84 2.30
CA ASN A 138 9.27 -3.76 2.76
C ASN A 138 9.59 -4.79 1.68
N ARG A 139 8.57 -5.43 1.09
CA ARG A 139 8.76 -6.43 0.04
C ARG A 139 9.50 -5.87 -1.19
N TYR A 140 9.11 -4.71 -1.71
CA TYR A 140 9.81 -4.13 -2.88
C TYR A 140 11.24 -3.75 -2.56
N ILE A 141 11.46 -3.10 -1.42
CA ILE A 141 12.77 -2.65 -1.01
C ILE A 141 13.67 -3.86 -0.71
N ALA A 142 13.18 -4.87 0.00
CA ALA A 142 13.89 -6.13 0.25
C ALA A 142 14.32 -6.82 -1.05
N ASN A 143 13.39 -6.95 -2.02
CA ASN A 143 13.69 -7.51 -3.33
C ASN A 143 14.73 -6.69 -4.08
N HIS A 144 14.69 -5.36 -3.97
CA HIS A 144 15.69 -4.50 -4.60
C HIS A 144 17.07 -4.64 -3.94
N ILE A 145 17.13 -4.65 -2.61
CA ILE A 145 18.38 -4.89 -1.87
C ILE A 145 18.97 -6.25 -2.23
N PHE A 146 18.14 -7.28 -2.34
CA PHE A 146 18.60 -8.59 -2.79
C PHE A 146 19.26 -8.52 -4.16
N ARG A 147 18.63 -7.83 -5.13
CA ARG A 147 19.23 -7.61 -6.45
C ARG A 147 20.54 -6.83 -6.37
N MET A 148 20.64 -5.82 -5.49
CA MET A 148 21.89 -5.08 -5.28
C MET A 148 23.00 -6.00 -4.76
N VAL A 149 22.70 -6.87 -3.79
CA VAL A 149 23.66 -7.84 -3.24
C VAL A 149 24.06 -8.86 -4.31
N GLN A 150 23.10 -9.43 -5.06
CA GLN A 150 23.39 -10.35 -6.15
C GLN A 150 24.26 -9.73 -7.24
N ASN A 151 23.96 -8.49 -7.65
CA ASN A 151 24.76 -7.77 -8.64
C ASN A 151 26.18 -7.53 -8.14
N ARG A 152 26.35 -7.19 -6.84
CA ARG A 152 27.67 -6.96 -6.26
C ARG A 152 28.46 -8.26 -6.13
N ALA A 153 27.84 -9.34 -5.66
CA ALA A 153 28.46 -10.66 -5.59
C ALA A 153 28.89 -11.15 -6.99
N ARG A 154 28.05 -10.92 -8.01
CA ARG A 154 28.41 -11.21 -9.41
C ARG A 154 29.62 -10.41 -9.89
N GLN A 155 29.72 -9.12 -9.57
CA GLN A 155 30.89 -8.31 -9.89
C GLN A 155 32.16 -8.86 -9.24
N MET A 156 32.07 -9.30 -7.98
CA MET A 156 33.22 -9.91 -7.28
C MET A 156 33.67 -11.21 -7.97
N ALA A 157 32.71 -12.04 -8.40
CA ALA A 157 33.01 -13.23 -9.18
C ALA A 157 33.63 -12.89 -10.55
N GLU A 158 33.18 -11.83 -11.22
CA GLU A 158 33.75 -11.33 -12.48
C GLU A 158 35.20 -10.83 -12.27
N GLU A 159 35.47 -10.08 -11.20
CA GLU A 159 36.81 -9.63 -10.82
C GLU A 159 37.74 -10.83 -10.55
N ARG A 160 37.26 -11.86 -9.85
CA ARG A 160 38.02 -13.12 -9.63
C ARG A 160 38.29 -13.86 -10.94
N ALA A 161 37.29 -14.00 -11.82
CA ALA A 161 37.46 -14.66 -13.12
C ALA A 161 38.55 -13.96 -13.95
N GLN A 162 38.55 -12.62 -13.96
CA GLN A 162 39.58 -11.83 -14.63
C GLN A 162 40.97 -12.05 -14.03
N GLN A 163 41.09 -12.14 -12.69
CA GLN A 163 42.37 -12.38 -12.01
C GLN A 163 43.00 -13.72 -12.39
N ILE A 164 42.19 -14.75 -12.65
CA ILE A 164 42.68 -16.08 -13.05
C ILE A 164 42.65 -16.29 -14.58
N GLY A 165 42.29 -15.26 -15.35
CA GLY A 165 42.32 -15.28 -16.82
C GLY A 165 41.25 -16.13 -17.49
N VAL A 166 40.12 -16.39 -16.82
CA VAL A 166 38.98 -17.14 -17.38
C VAL A 166 37.74 -16.26 -17.55
N SER A 167 36.79 -16.66 -18.38
CA SER A 167 35.48 -16.00 -18.41
C SER A 167 34.62 -16.45 -17.23
N LEU A 168 33.65 -15.61 -16.82
CA LEU A 168 32.73 -15.92 -15.71
C LEU A 168 32.03 -17.28 -15.91
N GLU A 169 31.67 -17.61 -17.14
CA GLU A 169 31.01 -18.88 -17.49
C GLU A 169 31.88 -20.12 -17.23
N HIS A 170 33.20 -19.96 -17.22
CA HIS A 170 34.17 -21.02 -16.96
C HIS A 170 34.74 -20.98 -15.52
N LEU A 171 34.27 -20.03 -14.69
CA LEU A 171 34.70 -19.91 -13.31
C LEU A 171 33.99 -20.95 -12.44
N LEU A 172 34.73 -21.96 -11.98
CA LEU A 172 34.26 -22.87 -10.94
C LEU A 172 34.49 -22.22 -9.56
N THR A 173 33.40 -21.85 -8.89
CA THR A 173 33.43 -21.25 -7.55
C THR A 173 32.90 -22.24 -6.53
N THR A 174 33.57 -22.38 -5.38
CA THR A 174 33.07 -23.22 -4.28
C THR A 174 31.86 -22.58 -3.61
N GLU A 175 31.01 -23.38 -2.94
CA GLU A 175 29.89 -22.83 -2.16
C GLU A 175 30.37 -21.87 -1.07
N GLU A 176 31.48 -22.19 -0.40
CA GLU A 176 32.09 -21.34 0.64
C GLU A 176 32.53 -19.98 0.08
N ASP A 177 33.14 -19.95 -1.11
CA ASP A 177 33.51 -18.70 -1.77
C ASP A 177 32.28 -17.87 -2.17
N MET A 178 31.23 -18.51 -2.69
CA MET A 178 29.98 -17.82 -3.04
C MET A 178 29.30 -17.22 -1.81
N GLU A 179 29.24 -17.97 -0.70
CA GLU A 179 28.68 -17.49 0.57
C GLU A 179 29.49 -16.32 1.15
N ARG A 180 30.82 -16.41 1.09
CA ARG A 180 31.72 -15.34 1.52
C ARG A 180 31.53 -14.08 0.68
N GLU A 181 31.46 -14.20 -0.64
CA GLU A 181 31.21 -13.08 -1.54
C GLU A 181 29.85 -12.44 -1.30
N PHE A 182 28.82 -13.25 -1.08
CA PHE A 182 27.49 -12.76 -0.76
C PHE A 182 27.49 -11.98 0.57
N THR A 183 28.17 -12.50 1.59
CA THR A 183 28.31 -11.84 2.90
C THR A 183 29.03 -10.51 2.77
N LEU A 184 30.16 -10.48 2.06
CA LEU A 184 30.92 -9.26 1.79
C LEU A 184 30.10 -8.25 0.99
N ALA A 185 29.34 -8.70 0.00
CA ALA A 185 28.43 -7.85 -0.77
C ALA A 185 27.35 -7.23 0.14
N GLU A 186 26.74 -8.01 1.03
CA GLU A 186 25.76 -7.49 2.01
C GLU A 186 26.41 -6.45 2.95
N GLU A 187 27.62 -6.71 3.44
CA GLU A 187 28.38 -5.76 4.28
C GLU A 187 28.70 -4.46 3.54
N MET A 188 29.07 -4.52 2.26
CA MET A 188 29.31 -3.34 1.43
C MET A 188 28.03 -2.51 1.25
N ILE A 189 26.90 -3.15 0.97
CA ILE A 189 25.60 -2.46 0.86
C ILE A 189 25.21 -1.82 2.19
N ALA A 190 25.35 -2.54 3.31
CA ALA A 190 25.12 -2.00 4.65
C ALA A 190 26.05 -0.80 4.95
N GLY A 191 27.32 -0.88 4.54
CA GLY A 191 28.30 0.19 4.62
C GLY A 191 27.88 1.44 3.84
N ALA A 192 27.33 1.27 2.63
CA ALA A 192 26.83 2.39 1.82
C ALA A 192 25.66 3.14 2.50
N PHE A 193 24.75 2.42 3.18
CA PHE A 193 23.71 3.06 4.01
C PHE A 193 24.31 3.78 5.21
N ARG A 194 25.29 3.17 5.89
CA ARG A 194 25.96 3.78 7.06
C ARG A 194 26.67 5.09 6.69
N GLN A 195 27.26 5.15 5.51
CA GLN A 195 27.96 6.34 5.01
C GLN A 195 27.02 7.38 4.38
N GLY A 196 25.74 7.04 4.17
CA GLY A 196 24.75 7.96 3.62
C GLY A 196 24.73 8.09 2.10
N TYR A 197 25.45 7.22 1.37
CA TYR A 197 25.54 7.24 -0.09
C TYR A 197 24.52 6.34 -0.79
N ALA A 198 23.96 5.35 -0.09
CA ALA A 198 22.99 4.44 -0.68
C ALA A 198 21.70 5.17 -1.08
N ARG A 199 21.21 4.91 -2.29
CA ARG A 199 19.96 5.44 -2.82
C ARG A 199 19.18 4.31 -3.49
N PHE A 200 17.86 4.44 -3.43
CA PHE A 200 16.92 3.59 -4.14
C PHE A 200 16.48 4.33 -5.39
N GLU A 201 16.29 3.62 -6.47
CA GLU A 201 15.63 4.15 -7.66
C GLU A 201 14.12 4.08 -7.48
N LYS A 202 13.40 5.15 -7.86
CA LYS A 202 11.93 5.22 -7.70
C LYS A 202 11.23 3.98 -8.27
N PRO A 203 11.46 3.54 -9.53
CA PRO A 203 10.71 2.44 -10.13
C PRO A 203 10.79 1.14 -9.33
N ALA A 204 11.93 0.86 -8.69
CA ALA A 204 12.13 -0.37 -7.93
C ALA A 204 11.36 -0.40 -6.60
N VAL A 205 10.95 0.75 -6.08
CA VAL A 205 10.28 0.90 -4.78
C VAL A 205 8.95 1.65 -4.89
N THR A 206 8.38 1.67 -6.10
CA THR A 206 7.08 2.29 -6.41
C THR A 206 5.92 1.41 -5.94
N ILE A 207 4.91 2.03 -5.33
CA ILE A 207 3.64 1.41 -4.95
C ILE A 207 2.51 2.19 -5.60
N ASN A 208 1.77 1.51 -6.49
CA ASN A 208 0.73 2.12 -7.33
C ASN A 208 -0.71 1.97 -6.83
N ASP A 209 -0.94 1.09 -5.87
CA ASP A 209 -2.27 0.58 -5.53
C ASP A 209 -2.59 0.79 -4.04
N VAL A 210 -2.30 1.98 -3.51
CA VAL A 210 -2.71 2.33 -2.14
C VAL A 210 -4.21 2.59 -2.10
N GLY A 211 -4.73 3.38 -3.04
CA GLY A 211 -6.17 3.48 -3.28
C GLY A 211 -6.60 2.53 -4.40
N GLY A 212 -7.73 1.85 -4.21
CA GLY A 212 -8.28 0.96 -5.21
C GLY A 212 -9.79 0.99 -5.26
N ILE A 213 -10.35 0.87 -6.46
CA ILE A 213 -11.78 0.72 -6.76
C ILE A 213 -11.98 -0.68 -7.34
N LYS A 214 -12.99 -1.40 -6.89
CA LYS A 214 -13.60 -2.50 -7.64
C LYS A 214 -14.94 -1.99 -8.18
N TYR A 215 -15.12 -2.01 -9.49
CA TYR A 215 -16.38 -1.65 -10.14
C TYR A 215 -17.05 -2.92 -10.68
N ILE A 216 -18.34 -3.09 -10.38
CA ILE A 216 -19.12 -4.30 -10.65
C ILE A 216 -20.10 -4.00 -11.77
N ALA A 217 -19.99 -4.70 -12.89
CA ALA A 217 -20.95 -4.60 -14.00
C ALA A 217 -20.96 -5.87 -14.86
N ASN A 218 -21.81 -5.90 -15.88
CA ASN A 218 -21.77 -6.95 -16.90
C ASN A 218 -20.58 -6.74 -17.85
N GLU A 219 -20.16 -7.80 -18.56
CA GLU A 219 -18.98 -7.78 -19.45
C GLU A 219 -19.00 -6.64 -20.46
N GLU A 220 -20.14 -6.40 -21.12
CA GLU A 220 -20.29 -5.32 -22.10
C GLU A 220 -20.00 -3.94 -21.49
N SER A 221 -20.54 -3.68 -20.30
CA SER A 221 -20.31 -2.44 -19.57
C SER A 221 -18.86 -2.32 -19.09
N LEU A 222 -18.24 -3.42 -18.63
CA LEU A 222 -16.83 -3.41 -18.24
C LEU A 222 -15.91 -3.06 -19.42
N HIS A 223 -16.22 -3.56 -20.62
CA HIS A 223 -15.52 -3.17 -21.85
C HIS A 223 -15.72 -1.69 -22.20
N ALA A 224 -16.94 -1.16 -22.04
CA ALA A 224 -17.22 0.26 -22.28
C ALA A 224 -16.44 1.17 -21.30
N ILE A 225 -16.41 0.79 -20.01
CA ILE A 225 -15.66 1.50 -18.96
C ILE A 225 -14.16 1.47 -19.22
N GLU A 226 -13.62 0.30 -19.60
CA GLU A 226 -12.22 0.15 -19.98
C GLU A 226 -11.85 1.08 -21.15
N ASN A 227 -12.67 1.11 -22.20
CA ASN A 227 -12.47 2.01 -23.35
C ASN A 227 -12.56 3.48 -22.97
N PHE A 228 -13.46 3.84 -22.05
CA PHE A 228 -13.56 5.20 -21.53
C PHE A 228 -12.26 5.63 -20.86
N PHE A 229 -11.67 4.81 -20.00
CA PHE A 229 -10.38 5.14 -19.39
C PHE A 229 -9.23 5.26 -20.39
N LEU A 230 -9.25 4.49 -21.47
CA LEU A 230 -8.21 4.53 -22.50
C LEU A 230 -8.31 5.76 -23.42
N THR A 231 -9.49 6.36 -23.53
CA THR A 231 -9.76 7.43 -24.52
C THR A 231 -10.04 8.80 -23.89
N HIS A 232 -10.47 8.84 -22.64
CA HIS A 232 -10.81 10.08 -21.97
C HIS A 232 -9.56 10.90 -21.61
N PRO A 233 -9.52 12.20 -21.96
CA PRO A 233 -8.30 13.02 -21.88
C PRO A 233 -7.78 13.24 -20.46
N ASP A 234 -8.67 13.16 -19.46
CA ASP A 234 -8.28 13.36 -18.07
C ASP A 234 -7.59 12.16 -17.44
N PHE A 235 -7.61 10.97 -18.07
CA PHE A 235 -7.00 9.76 -17.51
C PHE A 235 -5.80 9.32 -18.33
N LYS A 236 -4.80 8.78 -17.62
CA LYS A 236 -3.67 8.09 -18.24
C LYS A 236 -3.56 6.70 -17.64
N VAL A 237 -3.66 5.69 -18.48
CA VAL A 237 -3.47 4.29 -18.07
C VAL A 237 -1.97 3.98 -18.09
N PHE A 238 -1.38 3.73 -16.92
CA PHE A 238 0.03 3.39 -16.79
C PHE A 238 0.29 1.89 -16.89
N GLU A 239 -0.63 1.08 -16.38
CA GLU A 239 -0.50 -0.38 -16.35
C GLU A 239 -1.87 -1.00 -16.58
N ARG A 240 -1.89 -2.09 -17.35
CA ARG A 240 -3.06 -2.91 -17.60
C ARG A 240 -2.68 -4.36 -17.34
N SER A 241 -3.42 -5.00 -16.44
CA SER A 241 -3.25 -6.39 -16.07
C SER A 241 -4.55 -7.15 -16.26
N GLU A 242 -4.48 -8.29 -16.94
CA GLU A 242 -5.61 -9.21 -17.08
C GLU A 242 -5.32 -10.49 -16.29
N HIS A 243 -6.24 -10.87 -15.42
CA HIS A 243 -6.15 -12.08 -14.63
C HIS A 243 -7.13 -13.12 -15.17
N THR A 244 -6.64 -14.30 -15.54
CA THR A 244 -7.43 -15.37 -16.18
C THR A 244 -7.48 -16.68 -15.39
N GLY A 245 -6.79 -16.76 -14.24
CA GLY A 245 -6.70 -17.95 -13.38
C GLY A 245 -7.87 -18.08 -12.39
N ASN A 246 -7.60 -18.62 -11.19
CA ASN A 246 -8.58 -18.73 -10.09
C ASN A 246 -9.17 -17.36 -9.65
N TYR A 247 -8.52 -16.28 -10.05
CA TYR A 247 -9.00 -14.91 -9.92
C TYR A 247 -9.12 -14.32 -11.32
N ARG A 248 -10.33 -13.88 -11.67
CA ARG A 248 -10.64 -13.24 -12.95
C ARG A 248 -11.03 -11.79 -12.74
N ALA A 249 -10.27 -10.89 -13.35
CA ALA A 249 -10.54 -9.46 -13.34
C ALA A 249 -9.58 -8.75 -14.30
N LYS A 250 -10.00 -7.56 -14.75
CA LYS A 250 -9.09 -6.60 -15.38
C LYS A 250 -8.72 -5.53 -14.37
N SER A 251 -7.42 -5.30 -14.17
CA SER A 251 -6.92 -4.25 -13.28
C SER A 251 -6.16 -3.19 -14.08
N LEU A 252 -6.46 -1.93 -13.80
CA LEU A 252 -5.85 -0.76 -14.43
C LEU A 252 -5.20 0.09 -13.33
N ILE A 253 -3.99 0.57 -13.56
CA ILE A 253 -3.41 1.67 -12.78
C ILE A 253 -3.65 2.96 -13.55
N LEU A 254 -4.53 3.81 -13.02
CA LEU A 254 -4.93 5.07 -13.62
C LEU A 254 -4.27 6.23 -12.92
N GLU A 255 -3.68 7.14 -13.68
CA GLU A 255 -3.34 8.48 -13.20
C GLU A 255 -4.55 9.39 -13.33
N VAL A 256 -4.97 9.97 -12.21
CA VAL A 256 -6.23 10.70 -12.07
C VAL A 256 -5.93 12.09 -11.51
N PRO A 257 -6.46 13.17 -12.12
CA PRO A 257 -6.37 14.51 -11.55
C PRO A 257 -7.26 14.60 -10.31
N TRP A 258 -6.88 15.44 -9.35
CA TRP A 258 -7.73 15.76 -8.21
C TRP A 258 -7.91 17.27 -8.10
N ASP A 259 -9.08 17.69 -7.61
CA ASP A 259 -9.46 19.10 -7.53
C ASP A 259 -9.00 19.71 -6.20
N LYS A 260 -7.96 20.55 -6.28
CA LYS A 260 -7.37 21.23 -5.13
C LYS A 260 -8.37 22.04 -4.32
N GLU A 261 -9.17 22.85 -5.00
CA GLU A 261 -10.12 23.76 -4.35
C GLU A 261 -11.24 22.98 -3.68
N LYS A 262 -11.78 21.98 -4.38
CA LYS A 262 -12.82 21.11 -3.84
C LYS A 262 -12.33 20.34 -2.62
N VAL A 263 -11.14 19.74 -2.68
CA VAL A 263 -10.58 18.99 -1.54
C VAL A 263 -10.38 19.90 -0.33
N CYS A 264 -9.78 21.08 -0.51
CA CYS A 264 -9.56 22.00 0.62
C CYS A 264 -10.88 22.46 1.24
N ARG A 265 -11.88 22.77 0.40
CA ARG A 265 -13.23 23.15 0.84
C ARG A 265 -13.94 22.01 1.59
N SER A 266 -13.96 20.82 1.01
CA SER A 266 -14.57 19.62 1.57
C SER A 266 -13.98 19.28 2.95
N TYR A 267 -12.66 19.41 3.10
CA TYR A 267 -11.99 19.19 4.40
C TYR A 267 -12.57 20.08 5.50
N LEU A 268 -12.84 21.35 5.19
CA LEU A 268 -13.36 22.31 6.13
C LEU A 268 -14.86 22.11 6.39
N GLU A 269 -15.66 22.02 5.34
CA GLU A 269 -17.13 21.87 5.44
C GLU A 269 -17.52 20.59 6.20
N THR A 270 -16.83 19.48 5.93
CA THR A 270 -17.11 18.19 6.58
C THR A 270 -16.49 18.04 7.96
N HIS A 271 -15.75 19.05 8.43
CA HIS A 271 -15.00 19.01 9.67
C HIS A 271 -14.06 17.79 9.75
N ALA A 272 -13.43 17.45 8.62
CA ALA A 272 -12.64 16.23 8.47
C ALA A 272 -11.49 16.13 9.47
N TRP A 273 -10.97 17.28 9.94
CA TRP A 273 -9.91 17.36 10.95
C TRP A 273 -10.20 16.56 12.23
N LYS A 274 -11.48 16.40 12.61
CA LYS A 274 -11.89 15.65 13.80
C LYS A 274 -11.39 14.20 13.78
N LYS A 275 -11.19 13.62 12.60
CA LYS A 275 -10.67 12.25 12.42
C LYS A 275 -9.17 12.13 12.79
N TYR A 276 -8.46 13.25 12.92
CA TYR A 276 -7.00 13.29 13.06
C TYR A 276 -6.52 13.84 14.42
N LEU A 277 -7.43 14.16 15.34
CA LEU A 277 -7.11 14.80 16.64
C LEU A 277 -6.11 14.02 17.51
N LYS A 278 -5.98 12.71 17.32
CA LYS A 278 -5.08 11.85 18.10
C LYS A 278 -3.69 11.66 17.48
N ARG A 279 -3.36 12.42 16.42
CA ARG A 279 -2.09 12.27 15.68
C ARG A 279 -1.01 13.29 16.08
N GLY A 280 -1.08 13.85 17.28
CA GLY A 280 -0.06 14.78 17.80
C GLY A 280 -0.04 16.20 17.19
N ILE A 281 -0.88 16.49 16.19
CA ILE A 281 -1.09 17.84 15.65
C ILE A 281 -2.18 18.54 16.47
N ALA A 282 -1.93 19.77 16.90
CA ALA A 282 -2.91 20.57 17.63
C ALA A 282 -4.18 20.81 16.79
N GLU A 283 -5.36 20.78 17.42
CA GLU A 283 -6.63 20.99 16.71
C GLU A 283 -6.67 22.32 15.97
N ALA A 284 -6.21 23.41 16.60
CA ALA A 284 -6.14 24.73 15.98
C ALA A 284 -5.27 24.76 14.72
N GLU A 285 -4.25 23.89 14.62
CA GLU A 285 -3.43 23.75 13.41
C GLU A 285 -4.18 22.99 12.32
N LEU A 286 -4.91 21.92 12.67
CA LEU A 286 -5.71 21.17 11.70
C LEU A 286 -6.89 22.01 11.16
N GLN A 287 -7.49 22.86 11.99
CA GLN A 287 -8.59 23.75 11.60
C GLN A 287 -8.19 24.82 10.57
N LYS A 288 -6.88 25.08 10.37
CA LYS A 288 -6.40 25.96 9.29
C LYS A 288 -6.63 25.38 7.89
N GLY A 289 -7.00 24.11 7.78
CA GLY A 289 -7.25 23.45 6.50
C GLY A 289 -5.97 22.97 5.81
N LEU A 290 -6.13 22.50 4.57
CA LEU A 290 -5.07 21.85 3.81
C LEU A 290 -4.36 22.76 2.81
N GLU A 291 -4.85 23.97 2.55
CA GLU A 291 -4.40 24.84 1.45
C GLU A 291 -2.89 25.04 1.40
N HIS A 292 -2.28 25.37 2.55
CA HIS A 292 -0.83 25.57 2.70
C HIS A 292 0.01 24.29 2.54
N LEU A 293 -0.62 23.11 2.59
CA LEU A 293 0.07 21.83 2.38
C LEU A 293 0.09 21.45 0.91
N VAL A 294 -0.90 21.88 0.13
CA VAL A 294 -1.12 21.43 -1.25
C VAL A 294 -0.59 22.40 -2.32
N GLU A 295 0.30 23.33 -1.96
CA GLU A 295 0.89 24.26 -2.93
C GLU A 295 1.80 23.55 -3.93
N ASP A 296 2.74 22.74 -3.43
CA ASP A 296 3.69 21.97 -4.25
C ASP A 296 3.29 20.50 -4.44
N ALA A 297 2.04 20.16 -4.11
CA ALA A 297 1.53 18.81 -4.21
C ALA A 297 1.31 18.39 -5.67
N GLU A 298 1.62 17.15 -5.98
CA GLU A 298 1.44 16.61 -7.32
C GLU A 298 -0.05 16.63 -7.73
N PRO A 299 -0.42 17.24 -8.86
CA PRO A 299 -1.82 17.48 -9.23
C PRO A 299 -2.57 16.22 -9.67
N ARG A 300 -1.84 15.09 -9.81
CA ARG A 300 -2.37 13.81 -10.24
C ARG A 300 -1.84 12.69 -9.36
N ILE A 301 -2.68 11.71 -9.07
CA ILE A 301 -2.34 10.54 -8.24
C ILE A 301 -2.75 9.26 -8.94
N CYS A 302 -2.09 8.15 -8.60
CA CYS A 302 -2.44 6.84 -9.15
C CYS A 302 -3.50 6.12 -8.30
N ILE A 303 -4.50 5.55 -8.96
CA ILE A 303 -5.56 4.73 -8.38
C ILE A 303 -5.63 3.40 -9.14
N GLU A 304 -5.72 2.30 -8.41
CA GLU A 304 -6.04 1.00 -8.99
C GLU A 304 -7.55 0.90 -9.28
N VAL A 305 -7.94 0.55 -10.50
CA VAL A 305 -9.34 0.26 -10.84
C VAL A 305 -9.43 -1.18 -11.34
N THR A 306 -10.13 -2.00 -10.58
CA THR A 306 -10.45 -3.38 -10.92
C THR A 306 -11.86 -3.45 -11.49
N LEU A 307 -11.99 -3.92 -12.72
CA LEU A 307 -13.25 -4.17 -13.41
C LEU A 307 -13.58 -5.66 -13.26
N THR A 308 -14.75 -5.97 -12.71
CA THR A 308 -15.14 -7.35 -12.36
C THR A 308 -16.63 -7.56 -12.51
N THR A 309 -17.05 -8.79 -12.86
CA THR A 309 -18.46 -9.19 -12.81
C THR A 309 -18.87 -9.51 -11.37
N PHE A 310 -20.16 -9.64 -11.11
CA PHE A 310 -20.62 -10.06 -9.78
C PHE A 310 -20.15 -11.48 -9.43
N ASP A 311 -20.22 -12.40 -10.39
CA ASP A 311 -19.78 -13.79 -10.20
C ASP A 311 -18.27 -13.86 -9.88
N ASP A 312 -17.45 -13.08 -10.60
CA ASP A 312 -16.01 -13.02 -10.33
C ASP A 312 -15.69 -12.32 -9.00
N LEU A 313 -16.48 -11.31 -8.61
CA LEU A 313 -16.36 -10.70 -7.29
C LEU A 313 -16.60 -11.75 -6.20
N VAL A 314 -17.67 -12.53 -6.30
CA VAL A 314 -18.02 -13.60 -5.36
C VAL A 314 -16.88 -14.62 -5.27
N GLU A 315 -16.34 -15.09 -6.40
CA GLU A 315 -15.19 -16.01 -6.37
C GLU A 315 -13.93 -15.37 -5.76
N SER A 316 -13.75 -14.06 -5.89
CA SER A 316 -12.60 -13.36 -5.30
C SER A 316 -12.70 -13.16 -3.77
N GLU A 317 -13.90 -13.23 -3.20
CA GLU A 317 -14.15 -12.98 -1.77
C GLU A 317 -14.52 -14.25 -0.97
N PHE A 318 -15.04 -15.29 -1.63
CA PHE A 318 -15.48 -16.56 -1.04
C PHE A 318 -14.86 -17.80 -1.68
N GLY A 319 -14.20 -17.65 -2.82
CA GLY A 319 -13.80 -18.75 -3.67
C GLY A 319 -12.40 -19.31 -3.49
N ARG A 320 -11.92 -19.95 -4.56
CA ARG A 320 -10.48 -20.33 -4.70
C ARG A 320 -9.55 -19.13 -4.88
N GLY A 321 -10.11 -17.93 -4.99
CA GLY A 321 -9.41 -16.67 -5.22
C GLY A 321 -9.43 -15.72 -4.02
N ILE A 322 -9.75 -16.20 -2.81
CA ILE A 322 -9.88 -15.34 -1.61
C ILE A 322 -8.65 -14.44 -1.49
N HIS A 323 -8.92 -13.14 -1.53
CA HIS A 323 -7.87 -12.12 -1.55
C HIS A 323 -6.90 -12.26 -0.37
N GLU A 324 -7.41 -12.56 0.82
CA GLU A 324 -6.62 -12.70 2.05
C GLU A 324 -5.69 -13.93 2.04
N GLU A 325 -6.11 -15.06 1.49
CA GLU A 325 -5.24 -16.25 1.35
C GLU A 325 -4.06 -15.95 0.43
N ARG A 326 -4.32 -15.30 -0.70
CA ARG A 326 -3.26 -14.87 -1.63
C ARG A 326 -2.26 -13.94 -0.94
N ILE A 327 -2.72 -13.08 -0.03
CA ILE A 327 -1.86 -12.23 0.79
C ILE A 327 -0.97 -13.06 1.71
N ILE A 328 -1.52 -14.08 2.37
CA ILE A 328 -0.78 -14.97 3.27
C ILE A 328 0.28 -15.75 2.50
N THR A 329 -0.06 -16.35 1.36
CA THR A 329 0.89 -17.08 0.51
C THR A 329 2.04 -16.18 0.07
N GLN A 330 1.74 -14.95 -0.36
CA GLN A 330 2.77 -13.96 -0.71
C GLN A 330 3.66 -13.54 0.47
N ARG A 331 3.19 -13.65 1.71
CA ARG A 331 3.98 -13.37 2.91
C ARG A 331 4.87 -14.55 3.30
N GLY A 332 4.42 -15.78 3.08
CA GLY A 332 5.13 -17.00 3.47
C GLY A 332 6.32 -17.38 2.60
N GLN A 333 6.54 -16.68 1.47
CA GLN A 333 7.61 -16.99 0.52
C GLN A 333 8.50 -15.75 0.25
N PRO A 334 9.29 -15.30 1.25
CA PRO A 334 10.24 -14.21 1.02
C PRO A 334 11.34 -14.66 0.04
N VAL A 335 11.64 -13.82 -0.95
CA VAL A 335 12.71 -14.07 -1.94
C VAL A 335 14.10 -13.97 -1.30
N TYR A 336 14.22 -13.22 -0.21
CA TYR A 336 15.46 -12.98 0.51
C TYR A 336 15.19 -12.78 2.00
N VAL A 337 15.97 -13.47 2.83
CA VAL A 337 15.95 -13.33 4.29
C VAL A 337 17.33 -12.85 4.71
N GLY A 338 17.38 -11.65 5.32
CA GLY A 338 18.61 -11.02 5.79
C GLY A 338 18.28 -9.91 6.77
N HIS A 339 19.30 -9.38 7.46
CA HIS A 339 19.08 -8.34 8.46
C HIS A 339 18.68 -7.00 7.82
N ILE A 340 19.21 -6.67 6.64
CA ILE A 340 18.89 -5.40 5.97
C ILE A 340 17.39 -5.34 5.58
N PRO A 341 16.80 -6.33 4.87
CA PRO A 341 15.36 -6.38 4.62
C PRO A 341 14.50 -6.27 5.89
N LEU A 342 14.87 -6.97 6.96
CA LEU A 342 14.12 -6.93 8.21
C LEU A 342 14.09 -5.50 8.77
N ASN A 343 15.25 -4.84 8.79
CA ASN A 343 15.41 -3.48 9.29
C ASN A 343 14.65 -2.45 8.44
N VAL A 344 14.56 -2.65 7.13
CA VAL A 344 13.71 -1.84 6.26
C VAL A 344 12.25 -1.95 6.70
N GLY A 345 11.75 -3.17 6.88
CA GLY A 345 10.39 -3.42 7.34
C GLY A 345 10.08 -2.68 8.64
N PHE A 346 10.95 -2.82 9.63
CA PHE A 346 10.80 -2.11 10.90
C PHE A 346 10.82 -0.60 10.74
N LEU A 347 11.75 -0.03 9.96
CA LEU A 347 11.85 1.42 9.84
C LEU A 347 10.66 2.03 9.11
N VAL A 348 10.16 1.37 8.06
CA VAL A 348 8.95 1.83 7.35
C VAL A 348 7.71 1.68 8.24
N GLU A 349 7.60 0.59 9.00
CA GLU A 349 6.51 0.42 9.98
C GLU A 349 6.54 1.53 11.04
N TYR A 350 7.73 1.85 11.57
CA TYR A 350 7.91 2.94 12.53
C TYR A 350 7.55 4.30 11.94
N LEU A 351 7.94 4.59 10.70
CA LEU A 351 7.58 5.83 10.01
C LEU A 351 6.06 6.02 9.96
N PHE A 352 5.33 4.97 9.58
CA PHE A 352 3.87 5.03 9.56
C PHE A 352 3.27 5.09 10.96
N ALA A 353 3.88 4.44 11.96
CA ALA A 353 3.44 4.50 13.34
C ALA A 353 3.57 5.92 13.91
N VAL A 354 4.69 6.61 13.67
CA VAL A 354 4.89 8.02 14.06
C VAL A 354 3.76 8.87 13.50
N ALA A 355 3.49 8.75 12.19
CA ALA A 355 2.50 9.54 11.47
C ALA A 355 1.04 9.39 11.94
N VAL A 356 0.72 8.31 12.66
CA VAL A 356 -0.65 8.05 13.18
C VAL A 356 -0.72 8.08 14.70
N SER A 357 0.40 8.33 15.37
CA SER A 357 0.50 8.32 16.83
C SER A 357 0.32 9.72 17.45
N PRO A 358 0.00 9.80 18.75
CA PRO A 358 0.00 11.06 19.48
C PRO A 358 1.37 11.73 19.61
N ARG A 359 2.46 10.96 19.53
CA ARG A 359 3.84 11.47 19.69
C ARG A 359 4.54 11.54 18.34
N ILE A 360 4.57 12.75 17.78
CA ILE A 360 5.18 13.02 16.47
C ILE A 360 6.59 13.62 16.56
N HIS A 361 7.11 13.85 17.77
CA HIS A 361 8.50 14.22 18.00
C HIS A 361 9.33 12.98 18.34
N ILE A 362 10.36 12.73 17.54
CA ILE A 362 11.28 11.62 17.69
C ILE A 362 12.71 12.14 17.75
N ASP A 363 13.48 11.69 18.75
CA ASP A 363 14.85 12.17 18.98
C ASP A 363 15.89 11.40 18.17
N ARG A 364 15.57 10.15 17.83
CA ARG A 364 16.44 9.24 17.07
C ARG A 364 15.62 8.19 16.35
N LEU A 365 16.18 7.66 15.27
CA LEU A 365 15.62 6.49 14.61
C LEU A 365 15.97 5.22 15.42
N PRO A 366 14.99 4.35 15.72
CA PRO A 366 15.21 3.17 16.53
C PRO A 366 16.01 2.08 15.80
N ILE A 367 15.93 2.08 14.46
CA ILE A 367 16.47 1.04 13.61
C ILE A 367 17.45 1.67 12.62
N LYS A 368 18.60 1.03 12.46
CA LYS A 368 19.61 1.35 11.44
C LYS A 368 19.74 0.17 10.49
N LEU A 369 19.85 0.41 9.18
CA LEU A 369 19.85 -0.70 8.22
C LEU A 369 21.03 -1.67 8.38
N TRP A 370 22.15 -1.20 8.93
CA TRP A 370 23.35 -1.98 9.24
C TRP A 370 23.38 -2.57 10.66
N GLY A 371 22.27 -2.48 11.41
CA GLY A 371 22.17 -3.05 12.77
C GLY A 371 21.55 -4.45 12.78
N ARG A 372 21.47 -5.05 13.97
CA ARG A 372 20.72 -6.29 14.21
C ARG A 372 19.69 -6.03 15.29
N TYR A 373 18.44 -6.36 15.01
CA TYR A 373 17.31 -6.08 15.88
C TYR A 373 16.34 -7.25 15.87
N LEU A 374 15.73 -7.52 17.03
CA LEU A 374 14.62 -8.45 17.15
C LEU A 374 13.30 -7.71 16.86
N PRO A 375 12.24 -8.42 16.41
CA PRO A 375 10.89 -7.85 16.24
C PRO A 375 10.35 -7.13 17.49
N ASP A 376 10.75 -7.56 18.68
CA ASP A 376 10.32 -6.92 19.92
C ASP A 376 10.83 -5.47 20.04
N THR A 377 11.96 -5.16 19.40
CA THR A 377 12.54 -3.81 19.37
C THR A 377 11.56 -2.82 18.73
N ILE A 378 10.93 -3.20 17.61
CA ILE A 378 10.01 -2.30 16.92
C ILE A 378 8.70 -2.16 17.70
N SER A 379 8.22 -3.25 18.28
CA SER A 379 7.03 -3.26 19.12
C SER A 379 7.20 -2.34 20.32
N TYR A 380 8.36 -2.37 20.98
CA TYR A 380 8.73 -1.47 22.06
C TYR A 380 8.66 0.00 21.62
N HIS A 381 9.35 0.36 20.54
CA HIS A 381 9.40 1.75 20.09
C HIS A 381 8.05 2.27 19.60
N ILE A 382 7.21 1.42 19.00
CA ILE A 382 5.84 1.80 18.62
C ILE A 382 4.99 2.06 19.86
N ARG A 383 5.06 1.20 20.91
CA ARG A 383 4.32 1.41 22.17
C ARG A 383 4.64 2.77 22.81
N GLN A 384 5.91 3.17 22.78
CA GLN A 384 6.36 4.48 23.28
C GLN A 384 5.71 5.67 22.57
N LEU A 385 5.35 5.54 21.29
CA LEU A 385 4.65 6.59 20.55
C LEU A 385 3.20 6.81 21.04
N TYR A 386 2.64 5.82 21.73
CA TYR A 386 1.28 5.84 22.28
C TYR A 386 1.25 6.02 23.81
N TYR A 387 2.39 6.35 24.43
CA TYR A 387 2.53 6.46 25.89
C TYR A 387 2.12 5.17 26.63
N LEU A 388 2.27 4.01 25.98
CA LEU A 388 1.99 2.73 26.61
C LEU A 388 3.19 2.28 27.46
N PRO A 389 2.95 1.69 28.64
CA PRO A 389 4.02 1.22 29.53
C PRO A 389 4.83 0.08 28.89
N GLU A 390 6.09 -0.01 29.32
CA GLU A 390 7.10 -0.93 28.79
C GLU A 390 6.79 -2.40 29.08
N HIS A 391 6.20 -2.65 30.24
CA HIS A 391 5.82 -3.97 30.72
C HIS A 391 4.34 -3.93 31.13
N ASP A 392 3.57 -4.91 30.65
CA ASP A 392 2.32 -5.27 31.32
C ASP A 392 2.78 -5.86 32.65
N ALA A 393 2.64 -5.10 33.73
CA ALA A 393 3.19 -5.45 35.03
C ALA A 393 2.63 -6.81 35.49
N LEU A 394 3.40 -7.87 35.27
CA LEU A 394 3.22 -9.15 35.96
C LEU A 394 3.79 -9.08 37.39
N TYR A 395 4.51 -8.00 37.73
CA TYR A 395 4.90 -7.57 39.08
C TYR A 395 4.91 -6.05 39.20
#